data_AF-A0A0D8Y166-F1
#
_entry.id   AF-A0A0D8Y166-F1
#
_cell.length_a   1.000
_cell.length_b   1.000
_cell.length_c   1.000
_cell.angle_alpha   90.00
_cell.angle_beta   90.00
_cell.angle_gamma   90.00
#
_symmetry.space_group_name_H-M   'P 1'
#
loop_
_entity.id
_entity.type
_entity.pdbx_description
1 polymer ?
#
loop_
_entity_poly.entity_id
_entity_poly.type
_entity_poly.pdbx_seq_one_letter_code
_entity_poly.pdbx_strand_id
1 'polypeptide(L)'
;MEDADVNETFVADQELKPISSYELPANANDDQVGEEVFDYSHEIPPPDDGFLHVCAAIDPNMSETLRDSVWMQVCTMSEKVDLDEEIIAYVACAFYCVMLEMEKFQQRPFPYSMLTILKICSVSVMEFFDKLSRWIDIATSSKKVLEHSLKIQSSLAVSVVIYKKFLPIFRSLFQFVGRDSGQSFNSSHLFSLMWLIIIIMKKSLPSDDLLTSFHLLLCVTEWVYKDLCFHGCDDHINQESVTHMMESKDGVRVLEVLCRSFDGVLIDAKHFRTHWFNVKRGTVLPFLDHNDLNIIENFDNYLTSLNHTYNNIMLAKGELDERMFLSTDIECVFDPAYDSSAVEILRRGSVENRFADAELLLTMSTQNCLEKLAEVKRSPTRSDAKSYVISSQQLRPLCPIVLPDTAASSAQRLSPLVPNDFKLEGSSLERCCFQMRDNPLSVIALSAEMMGERFVERVAAEFNDRDHDFDVVISQSVEEHREAMTTLFFVLIERIILEERKRNPERDLEAGRYIIRKRL
;
A
#
# COMPACT_ATOMS: atom_id res chain seq x y z
N MET A 1 50.58 33.77 -12.67
CA MET A 1 50.63 35.05 -13.41
C MET A 1 49.25 35.65 -13.20
N GLU A 2 49.20 36.68 -12.36
CA GLU A 2 48.11 37.66 -12.08
C GLU A 2 46.76 37.09 -11.61
N ASP A 3 46.30 37.25 -10.35
CA ASP A 3 46.03 38.42 -9.46
C ASP A 3 44.87 39.34 -9.88
N ALA A 4 43.87 39.40 -8.97
CA ALA A 4 42.95 40.51 -8.61
C ALA A 4 41.70 39.86 -7.96
N ASP A 5 41.54 39.77 -6.63
CA ASP A 5 41.30 40.80 -5.61
C ASP A 5 40.06 41.68 -5.88
N VAL A 6 39.11 41.67 -4.94
CA VAL A 6 38.60 42.82 -4.19
C VAL A 6 37.36 42.42 -3.37
N ASN A 7 37.50 42.71 -2.09
CA ASN A 7 36.56 42.63 -0.97
C ASN A 7 35.71 43.92 -0.93
N GLU A 8 34.42 43.89 -0.57
CA GLU A 8 33.77 45.08 0.00
C GLU A 8 32.50 44.80 0.83
N THR A 9 32.42 45.53 1.94
CA THR A 9 31.46 45.49 3.07
C THR A 9 30.32 46.51 2.86
N PHE A 10 29.55 46.83 3.92
CA PHE A 10 28.50 47.87 4.08
C PHE A 10 27.05 47.35 3.85
N VAL A 11 25.99 47.68 4.61
CA VAL A 11 25.78 48.58 5.77
C VAL A 11 24.41 48.28 6.42
N ALA A 12 24.27 48.57 7.71
CA ALA A 12 23.00 48.68 8.43
C ALA A 12 22.59 50.17 8.57
N ASP A 13 21.31 50.48 8.36
CA ASP A 13 20.48 51.43 9.14
C ASP A 13 19.26 51.91 8.33
N GLN A 14 18.08 51.86 8.97
CA GLN A 14 17.11 52.96 8.88
C GLN A 14 16.06 52.86 10.00
N GLU A 15 16.19 53.81 10.94
CA GLU A 15 15.20 54.21 11.94
C GLU A 15 13.95 54.83 11.29
N LEU A 16 12.79 54.69 11.94
CA LEU A 16 11.64 55.60 11.77
C LEU A 16 10.97 55.87 13.13
N LYS A 17 10.87 57.15 13.49
CA LYS A 17 10.29 57.73 14.72
C LYS A 17 8.82 58.17 14.52
N PRO A 18 8.06 58.48 15.60
CA PRO A 18 6.61 58.31 15.71
C PRO A 18 5.79 59.58 15.45
N ILE A 19 4.47 59.42 15.19
CA ILE A 19 3.51 60.53 15.10
C ILE A 19 2.21 60.24 15.89
N SER A 20 2.02 61.07 16.92
CA SER A 20 0.82 61.78 17.41
C SER A 20 -0.55 61.09 17.54
N SER A 21 -0.96 61.06 18.81
CA SER A 21 -2.30 61.21 19.40
C SER A 21 -3.45 61.76 18.54
N TYR A 22 -4.59 61.09 18.63
CA TYR A 22 -5.93 61.68 18.48
C TYR A 22 -6.78 61.29 19.70
N GLU A 23 -7.23 62.30 20.46
CA GLU A 23 -8.27 62.19 21.50
C GLU A 23 -9.61 62.68 20.96
N LEU A 24 -10.69 62.14 21.55
CA LEU A 24 -12.00 62.72 21.93
C LEU A 24 -13.19 61.82 21.53
N PRO A 25 -14.33 61.83 22.26
CA PRO A 25 -14.60 62.20 23.65
C PRO A 25 -15.40 61.13 24.44
N ALA A 26 -15.44 61.29 25.76
CA ALA A 26 -16.26 60.51 26.69
C ALA A 26 -17.75 60.90 26.64
N ASN A 27 -18.65 59.91 26.56
CA ASN A 27 -19.72 59.66 27.55
C ASN A 27 -20.81 58.70 27.02
N ALA A 28 -21.20 57.79 27.92
CA ALA A 28 -22.55 57.27 28.21
C ALA A 28 -22.76 55.75 27.99
N ASN A 29 -22.83 55.06 29.13
CA ASN A 29 -23.61 53.87 29.49
C ASN A 29 -23.49 52.60 28.61
N ASP A 30 -22.93 51.51 29.15
CA ASP A 30 -23.73 50.50 29.87
C ASP A 30 -22.83 49.36 30.40
N ASP A 31 -23.18 48.91 31.60
CA ASP A 31 -22.92 47.60 32.22
C ASP A 31 -21.48 47.05 32.30
N GLN A 32 -20.97 47.15 33.53
CA GLN A 32 -19.99 46.21 34.08
C GLN A 32 -20.54 44.78 34.00
N VAL A 33 -20.04 43.99 33.05
CA VAL A 33 -19.90 42.55 33.24
C VAL A 33 -18.43 42.35 33.63
N GLY A 34 -18.20 42.05 34.90
CA GLY A 34 -16.88 41.63 35.35
C GLY A 34 -16.49 40.39 34.56
N GLU A 35 -15.42 40.47 33.77
CA GLU A 35 -14.68 39.28 33.39
C GLU A 35 -14.09 38.70 34.69
N GLU A 36 -14.82 37.75 35.29
CA GLU A 36 -14.21 36.77 36.17
C GLU A 36 -13.19 36.00 35.33
N VAL A 37 -11.94 36.45 35.39
CA VAL A 37 -10.79 35.64 35.00
C VAL A 37 -10.77 34.47 35.98
N PHE A 38 -11.42 33.37 35.59
CA PHE A 38 -11.25 32.09 36.24
C PHE A 38 -9.80 31.64 36.03
N ASP A 39 -8.94 31.97 36.99
CA ASP A 39 -7.64 31.32 37.17
C ASP A 39 -7.89 29.90 37.67
N TYR A 40 -8.20 28.99 36.75
CA TYR A 40 -8.14 27.57 37.01
C TYR A 40 -6.67 27.14 36.96
N SER A 41 -5.94 27.39 38.04
CA SER A 41 -4.77 26.58 38.36
C SER A 41 -5.29 25.18 38.77
N HIS A 42 -5.80 24.41 37.81
CA HIS A 42 -6.19 23.02 38.03
C HIS A 42 -4.90 22.21 38.23
N GLU A 43 -4.61 21.90 39.49
CA GLU A 43 -3.60 20.91 39.83
C GLU A 43 -4.07 19.55 39.29
N ILE A 44 -3.32 19.00 38.33
CA ILE A 44 -3.56 17.65 37.81
C ILE A 44 -3.43 16.69 39.00
N PRO A 45 -4.46 15.87 39.31
CA PRO A 45 -4.39 14.93 40.41
C PRO A 45 -3.25 13.92 40.18
N PRO A 46 -2.71 13.30 41.23
CA PRO A 46 -1.73 12.22 41.05
C PRO A 46 -2.36 11.04 40.29
N PRO A 47 -1.56 10.24 39.56
CA PRO A 47 -2.04 9.06 38.86
C PRO A 47 -2.77 8.07 39.77
N ASP A 48 -3.95 7.63 39.34
CA ASP A 48 -4.72 6.63 40.08
C ASP A 48 -4.13 5.22 39.99
N ASP A 49 -4.55 4.34 40.91
CA ASP A 49 -4.05 2.97 41.00
C ASP A 49 -4.33 2.15 39.73
N GLY A 50 -5.43 2.44 39.01
CA GLY A 50 -5.82 1.74 37.80
C GLY A 50 -4.87 2.05 36.64
N PHE A 51 -4.57 3.33 36.44
CA PHE A 51 -3.59 3.79 35.46
C PHE A 51 -2.17 3.30 35.80
N LEU A 52 -1.76 3.36 37.07
CA LEU A 52 -0.46 2.84 37.50
C LEU A 52 -0.33 1.34 37.24
N HIS A 53 -1.41 0.57 37.42
CA HIS A 53 -1.45 -0.85 37.07
C HIS A 53 -1.24 -1.07 35.56
N VAL A 54 -1.89 -0.28 34.71
CA VAL A 54 -1.69 -0.32 33.24
C VAL A 54 -0.23 -0.02 32.88
N CYS A 55 0.36 1.04 33.44
CA CYS A 55 1.77 1.38 33.22
C CYS A 55 2.71 0.25 33.62
N ALA A 56 2.52 -0.32 34.82
CA ALA A 56 3.35 -1.42 35.32
C ALA A 56 3.20 -2.70 34.49
N ALA A 57 2.00 -2.97 33.95
CA ALA A 57 1.75 -4.10 33.05
C ALA A 57 2.42 -3.92 31.67
N ILE A 58 2.56 -2.69 31.18
CA ILE A 58 3.29 -2.39 29.94
C ILE A 58 4.80 -2.54 30.19
N ASP A 59 5.31 -1.85 31.20
CA ASP A 59 6.72 -1.86 31.60
C ASP A 59 6.85 -1.39 33.06
N PRO A 60 7.30 -2.25 33.99
CA PRO A 60 7.56 -1.86 35.37
C PRO A 60 8.56 -0.71 35.53
N ASN A 61 9.40 -0.46 34.51
CA ASN A 61 10.40 0.61 34.49
C ASN A 61 10.03 1.74 33.52
N MET A 62 8.73 1.90 33.19
CA MET A 62 8.26 2.97 32.32
C MET A 62 8.75 4.34 32.79
N SER A 63 9.29 5.14 31.85
CA SER A 63 9.81 6.46 32.18
C SER A 63 8.73 7.35 32.80
N GLU A 64 9.09 8.08 33.86
CA GLU A 64 8.16 9.00 34.54
C GLU A 64 7.62 10.06 33.59
N THR A 65 8.47 10.59 32.70
CA THR A 65 8.07 11.59 31.70
C THR A 65 6.93 11.11 30.79
N LEU A 66 7.00 9.88 30.28
CA LEU A 66 5.93 9.31 29.45
C LEU A 66 4.66 9.10 30.28
N ARG A 67 4.81 8.47 31.45
CA ARG A 67 3.69 8.18 32.37
C ARG A 67 2.93 9.46 32.74
N ASP A 68 3.66 10.49 33.15
CA ASP A 68 3.07 11.75 33.62
C ASP A 68 2.43 12.52 32.45
N SER A 69 3.03 12.46 31.24
CA SER A 69 2.46 13.08 30.03
C SER A 69 1.17 12.40 29.59
N VAL A 70 1.11 11.07 29.64
CA VAL A 70 -0.12 10.29 29.35
C VAL A 70 -1.19 10.61 30.39
N TRP A 71 -0.84 10.60 31.68
CA TRP A 71 -1.78 10.91 32.75
C TRP A 71 -2.34 12.33 32.65
N MET A 72 -1.48 13.31 32.39
CA MET A 72 -1.89 14.70 32.13
C MET A 72 -2.90 14.78 30.98
N GLN A 73 -2.66 14.07 29.88
CA GLN A 73 -3.59 14.06 28.76
C GLN A 73 -4.93 13.41 29.13
N VAL A 74 -4.91 12.31 29.89
CA VAL A 74 -6.13 11.65 30.39
C VAL A 74 -6.95 12.57 31.28
N CYS A 75 -6.35 13.20 32.30
CA CYS A 75 -7.06 14.14 33.18
C CYS A 75 -7.66 15.31 32.39
N THR A 76 -6.87 15.92 31.51
CA THR A 76 -7.31 17.05 30.67
C THR A 76 -8.52 16.67 29.80
N MET A 77 -8.57 15.43 29.29
CA MET A 77 -9.72 14.98 28.49
C MET A 77 -10.92 14.62 29.34
N SER A 78 -10.72 14.03 30.52
CA SER A 78 -11.81 13.68 31.45
C SER A 78 -12.57 14.90 31.98
N GLU A 79 -11.94 16.08 31.99
CA GLU A 79 -12.60 17.34 32.35
C GLU A 79 -13.45 17.90 31.20
N LYS A 80 -13.06 17.63 29.95
CA LYS A 80 -13.70 18.20 28.75
C LYS A 80 -14.90 17.39 28.28
N VAL A 81 -14.89 16.09 28.53
CA VAL A 81 -15.90 15.14 28.06
C VAL A 81 -16.15 14.11 29.14
N ASP A 82 -17.42 13.76 29.32
CA ASP A 82 -17.80 12.58 30.09
C ASP A 82 -17.29 11.35 29.32
N LEU A 83 -16.10 10.91 29.67
CA LEU A 83 -15.59 9.63 29.24
C LEU A 83 -16.49 8.62 29.95
N ASP A 84 -17.28 7.85 29.18
CA ASP A 84 -18.12 6.75 29.70
C ASP A 84 -17.34 5.89 30.73
N GLU A 85 -17.99 4.94 31.42
CA GLU A 85 -17.35 4.03 32.42
C GLU A 85 -16.11 3.22 31.91
N GLU A 86 -15.64 3.44 30.68
CA GLU A 86 -14.48 2.85 30.01
C GLU A 86 -13.24 3.79 29.96
N ILE A 87 -12.87 4.42 31.09
CA ILE A 87 -11.66 5.29 31.18
C ILE A 87 -10.40 4.59 30.66
N ILE A 88 -10.24 3.29 30.98
CA ILE A 88 -9.09 2.47 30.55
C ILE A 88 -8.97 2.37 29.03
N ALA A 89 -10.09 2.43 28.29
CA ALA A 89 -10.06 2.36 26.84
C ALA A 89 -9.46 3.62 26.20
N TYR A 90 -9.74 4.78 26.81
CA TYR A 90 -9.19 6.06 26.37
C TYR A 90 -7.71 6.25 26.77
N VAL A 91 -7.24 5.57 27.81
CA VAL A 91 -5.80 5.52 28.16
C VAL A 91 -4.96 5.05 26.98
N ALA A 92 -5.42 4.07 26.20
CA ALA A 92 -4.71 3.62 25.00
C ALA A 92 -4.61 4.71 23.92
N CYS A 93 -5.65 5.53 23.74
CA CYS A 93 -5.62 6.68 22.84
C CYS A 93 -4.60 7.74 23.31
N ALA A 94 -4.56 7.99 24.62
CA ALA A 94 -3.59 8.91 25.22
C ALA A 94 -2.15 8.44 25.00
N PHE A 95 -1.86 7.16 25.27
CA PHE A 95 -0.55 6.55 24.99
C PHE A 95 -0.13 6.74 23.53
N TYR A 96 -1.04 6.48 22.58
CA TYR A 96 -0.74 6.64 21.16
C TYR A 96 -0.37 8.08 20.81
N CYS A 97 -1.19 9.06 21.20
CA CYS A 97 -0.95 10.46 20.90
C CYS A 97 0.34 10.98 21.54
N VAL A 98 0.55 10.67 22.83
CA VAL A 98 1.75 11.11 23.56
C VAL A 98 3.02 10.48 22.98
N MET A 99 3.03 9.17 22.70
CA MET A 99 4.19 8.54 22.04
C MET A 99 4.46 9.15 20.66
N LEU A 100 3.41 9.44 19.88
CA LEU A 100 3.57 10.04 18.56
C LEU A 100 4.20 11.45 18.62
N GLU A 101 3.79 12.25 19.60
CA GLU A 101 4.29 13.61 19.82
C GLU A 101 5.69 13.61 20.42
N MET A 102 5.95 12.80 21.45
CA MET A 102 7.26 12.66 22.10
C MET A 102 8.34 12.18 21.13
N GLU A 103 7.99 11.23 20.25
CA GLU A 103 8.92 10.68 19.25
C GLU A 103 8.98 11.49 17.95
N LYS A 104 8.45 12.72 18.00
CA LYS A 104 8.54 13.74 16.96
C LYS A 104 8.09 13.24 15.58
N PHE A 105 7.01 12.47 15.53
CA PHE A 105 6.40 11.97 14.28
C PHE A 105 7.39 11.17 13.43
N GLN A 106 7.77 9.97 13.89
CA GLN A 106 8.64 9.00 13.18
C GLN A 106 10.14 9.33 13.16
N GLN A 107 10.60 10.34 13.93
CA GLN A 107 12.05 10.59 14.07
C GLN A 107 12.70 9.59 15.02
N ARG A 108 11.92 9.04 15.93
CA ARG A 108 12.32 8.02 16.90
C ARG A 108 11.27 6.91 16.95
N PRO A 109 11.67 5.66 17.26
CA PRO A 109 10.73 4.57 17.40
C PRO A 109 9.90 4.73 18.67
N PHE A 110 8.66 4.25 18.61
CA PHE A 110 7.84 4.11 19.81
C PHE A 110 8.55 3.19 20.81
N PRO A 111 8.51 3.50 22.10
CA PRO A 111 9.09 2.63 23.13
C PRO A 111 8.29 1.33 23.30
N TYR A 112 7.00 1.33 22.97
CA TYR A 112 6.10 0.21 23.19
C TYR A 112 5.18 -0.05 21.98
N SER A 113 4.81 -1.32 21.78
CA SER A 113 3.87 -1.72 20.74
C SER A 113 2.44 -1.33 21.14
N MET A 114 1.76 -0.59 20.26
CA MET A 114 0.34 -0.25 20.46
C MET A 114 -0.52 -1.48 20.67
N LEU A 115 -0.28 -2.58 19.95
CA LEU A 115 -1.07 -3.80 20.12
C LEU A 115 -0.91 -4.40 21.54
N THR A 116 0.26 -4.23 22.17
CA THR A 116 0.49 -4.68 23.55
C THR A 116 -0.32 -3.83 24.54
N ILE A 117 -0.30 -2.51 24.36
CA ILE A 117 -1.09 -1.56 25.16
C ILE A 117 -2.58 -1.88 25.03
N LEU A 118 -3.07 -2.10 23.81
CA LEU A 118 -4.47 -2.45 23.55
C LEU A 118 -4.90 -3.74 24.28
N LYS A 119 -4.05 -4.78 24.26
CA LYS A 119 -4.31 -6.03 25.00
C LYS A 119 -4.42 -5.80 26.50
N ILE A 120 -3.54 -4.99 27.08
CA ILE A 120 -3.56 -4.66 28.52
C ILE A 120 -4.81 -3.85 28.87
N CYS A 121 -5.16 -2.86 28.05
CA CYS A 121 -6.37 -2.07 28.20
C CYS A 121 -7.66 -2.84 27.84
N SER A 122 -7.56 -4.08 27.37
CA SER A 122 -8.68 -4.90 26.89
C SER A 122 -9.48 -4.29 25.73
N VAL A 123 -8.85 -3.41 24.93
CA VAL A 123 -9.46 -2.69 23.80
C VAL A 123 -9.19 -3.44 22.51
N SER A 124 -10.23 -3.65 21.69
CA SER A 124 -10.03 -4.23 20.35
C SER A 124 -9.40 -3.22 19.38
N VAL A 125 -8.75 -3.69 18.31
CA VAL A 125 -8.16 -2.79 17.31
C VAL A 125 -9.21 -1.87 16.66
N MET A 126 -10.41 -2.39 16.41
CA MET A 126 -11.49 -1.58 15.82
C MET A 126 -12.00 -0.51 16.79
N GLU A 127 -12.20 -0.90 18.04
CA GLU A 127 -12.62 0.02 19.11
C GLU A 127 -11.57 1.11 19.34
N PHE A 128 -10.28 0.77 19.29
CA PHE A 128 -9.21 1.75 19.36
C PHE A 128 -9.32 2.82 18.27
N PHE A 129 -9.56 2.44 17.01
CA PHE A 129 -9.67 3.44 15.94
C PHE A 129 -10.91 4.32 16.07
N ASP A 130 -12.05 3.78 16.51
CA ASP A 130 -13.26 4.57 16.78
C ASP A 130 -13.00 5.57 17.92
N LYS A 131 -12.49 5.10 19.06
CA LYS A 131 -12.16 5.94 20.21
C LYS A 131 -11.05 6.94 19.90
N LEU A 132 -10.03 6.56 19.12
CA LEU A 132 -8.95 7.45 18.71
C LEU A 132 -9.45 8.59 17.83
N SER A 133 -10.40 8.36 16.93
CA SER A 133 -10.99 9.43 16.12
C SER A 133 -11.68 10.46 17.01
N ARG A 134 -12.52 10.00 17.95
CA ARG A 134 -13.18 10.88 18.92
C ARG A 134 -12.17 11.62 19.79
N TRP A 135 -11.16 10.91 20.27
CA TRP A 135 -10.09 11.46 21.09
C TRP A 135 -9.35 12.60 20.38
N ILE A 136 -8.97 12.41 19.12
CA ILE A 136 -8.27 13.42 18.31
C ILE A 136 -9.12 14.68 18.14
N ASP A 137 -10.41 14.50 17.87
CA ASP A 137 -11.37 15.60 17.69
C ASP A 137 -11.56 16.40 18.99
N ILE A 138 -11.80 15.71 20.10
CA ILE A 138 -11.99 16.30 21.44
C ILE A 138 -10.71 16.99 21.92
N ALA A 139 -9.58 16.32 21.77
CA ALA A 139 -8.28 16.82 22.20
C ALA A 139 -7.82 18.04 21.39
N THR A 140 -8.52 18.40 20.31
CA THR A 140 -8.05 19.39 19.33
C THR A 140 -6.61 19.09 18.91
N SER A 141 -6.32 17.80 18.71
CA SER A 141 -4.96 17.32 18.43
C SER A 141 -4.44 17.92 17.13
N SER A 142 -3.12 17.98 17.00
CA SER A 142 -2.52 18.57 15.80
C SER A 142 -2.95 17.83 14.53
N LYS A 143 -3.04 18.55 13.41
CA LYS A 143 -3.34 17.97 12.09
C LYS A 143 -2.45 16.78 11.75
N LYS A 144 -1.20 16.78 12.24
CA LYS A 144 -0.25 15.67 12.04
C LYS A 144 -0.69 14.38 12.72
N VAL A 145 -1.28 14.45 13.93
CA VAL A 145 -1.79 13.28 14.65
C VAL A 145 -2.99 12.68 13.90
N LEU A 146 -3.91 13.53 13.43
CA LEU A 146 -5.04 13.11 12.60
C LEU A 146 -4.57 12.44 11.30
N GLU A 147 -3.68 13.09 10.54
CA GLU A 147 -3.13 12.53 9.30
C GLU A 147 -2.40 11.20 9.54
N HIS A 148 -1.65 11.08 10.64
CA HIS A 148 -0.97 9.84 11.00
C HIS A 148 -1.95 8.72 11.36
N SER A 149 -2.97 9.01 12.19
CA SER A 149 -4.05 8.07 12.54
C SER A 149 -4.73 7.51 11.28
N LEU A 150 -5.15 8.39 10.37
CA LEU A 150 -5.79 7.98 9.12
C LEU A 150 -4.85 7.15 8.23
N LYS A 151 -3.55 7.47 8.21
CA LYS A 151 -2.54 6.72 7.45
C LYS A 151 -2.37 5.30 7.99
N ILE A 152 -2.20 5.13 9.30
CA ILE A 152 -2.01 3.79 9.89
C ILE A 152 -3.28 2.94 9.76
N GLN A 153 -4.47 3.56 9.87
CA GLN A 153 -5.75 2.89 9.67
C GLN A 153 -5.88 2.40 8.22
N SER A 154 -5.55 3.26 7.24
CA SER A 154 -5.55 2.88 5.83
C SER A 154 -4.52 1.79 5.51
N SER A 155 -3.32 1.87 6.09
CA SER A 155 -2.27 0.86 5.89
C SER A 155 -2.71 -0.51 6.40
N LEU A 156 -3.35 -0.56 7.59
CA LEU A 156 -3.92 -1.79 8.15
C LEU A 156 -5.08 -2.33 7.31
N ALA A 157 -5.96 -1.46 6.81
CA ALA A 157 -7.07 -1.87 5.95
C ALA A 157 -6.58 -2.57 4.67
N VAL A 158 -5.48 -2.10 4.07
CA VAL A 158 -4.84 -2.79 2.95
C VAL A 158 -4.34 -4.17 3.40
N SER A 159 -3.64 -4.26 4.53
CA SER A 159 -3.14 -5.54 5.06
C SER A 159 -4.26 -6.54 5.34
N VAL A 160 -5.43 -6.09 5.81
CA VAL A 160 -6.63 -6.92 5.99
C VAL A 160 -7.06 -7.57 4.68
N VAL A 161 -7.13 -6.80 3.59
CA VAL A 161 -7.52 -7.32 2.28
C VAL A 161 -6.46 -8.26 1.73
N ILE A 162 -5.18 -7.92 1.88
CA ILE A 162 -4.06 -8.77 1.45
C ILE A 162 -4.01 -10.08 2.23
N TYR A 163 -4.23 -10.05 3.54
CA TYR A 163 -4.28 -11.25 4.36
C TYR A 163 -5.43 -12.18 3.92
N LYS A 164 -6.63 -11.63 3.70
CA LYS A 164 -7.76 -12.39 3.16
C LYS A 164 -7.48 -13.00 1.79
N LYS A 165 -6.73 -12.31 0.91
CA LYS A 165 -6.30 -12.88 -0.38
C LYS A 165 -5.20 -13.93 -0.22
N PHE A 166 -4.33 -13.77 0.78
CA PHE A 166 -3.23 -14.70 1.05
C PHE A 166 -3.75 -16.09 1.41
N LEU A 167 -4.83 -16.20 2.21
CA LEU A 167 -5.38 -17.49 2.65
C LEU A 167 -5.73 -18.47 1.51
N PRO A 168 -6.61 -18.14 0.55
CA PRO A 168 -6.94 -19.05 -0.55
C PRO A 168 -5.75 -19.26 -1.51
N ILE A 169 -4.87 -18.26 -1.68
CA ILE A 169 -3.65 -18.42 -2.48
C ILE A 169 -2.72 -19.46 -1.85
N PHE A 170 -2.48 -19.36 -0.54
CA PHE A 170 -1.66 -20.28 0.22
C PHE A 170 -2.21 -21.71 0.13
N ARG A 171 -3.50 -21.90 0.40
CA ARG A 171 -4.18 -23.20 0.30
C ARG A 171 -4.14 -23.83 -1.09
N SER A 172 -4.17 -23.00 -2.14
CA SER A 172 -4.13 -23.50 -3.52
C SER A 172 -2.78 -24.08 -3.92
N LEU A 173 -1.69 -23.69 -3.23
CA LEU A 173 -0.33 -24.06 -3.60
C LEU A 173 0.33 -25.03 -2.63
N PHE A 174 -0.02 -24.95 -1.35
CA PHE A 174 0.66 -25.70 -0.31
C PHE A 174 -0.30 -26.70 0.33
N GLN A 175 0.23 -27.83 0.77
CA GLN A 175 -0.51 -28.81 1.55
C GLN A 175 -0.16 -28.71 3.04
N PHE A 176 -1.05 -29.25 3.87
CA PHE A 176 -0.86 -29.19 5.31
C PHE A 176 0.22 -30.18 5.77
N VAL A 177 1.21 -29.65 6.49
CA VAL A 177 2.26 -30.39 7.18
C VAL A 177 2.21 -29.98 8.65
N GLY A 178 1.72 -30.90 9.50
CA GLY A 178 1.59 -30.69 10.93
C GLY A 178 2.92 -30.73 11.68
N ARG A 179 2.95 -30.23 12.92
CA ARG A 179 4.14 -30.24 13.79
C ARG A 179 4.56 -31.67 14.19
N ASP A 180 3.60 -32.58 14.27
CA ASP A 180 3.82 -33.97 14.67
C ASP A 180 4.39 -34.86 13.54
N SER A 181 4.60 -34.29 12.35
CA SER A 181 5.17 -34.99 11.19
C SER A 181 6.62 -35.43 11.36
N GLY A 182 7.29 -35.00 12.45
CA GLY A 182 8.72 -35.24 12.67
C GLY A 182 9.65 -34.37 11.80
N GLN A 183 9.09 -33.50 10.97
CA GLN A 183 9.83 -32.54 10.16
C GLN A 183 10.18 -31.28 10.98
N SER A 184 11.41 -30.76 10.81
CA SER A 184 11.83 -29.50 11.44
C SER A 184 11.09 -28.28 10.89
N PHE A 185 10.59 -28.39 9.66
CA PHE A 185 9.84 -27.36 8.96
C PHE A 185 8.39 -27.82 8.72
N ASN A 186 7.41 -26.94 8.97
CA ASN A 186 5.98 -27.27 8.91
C ASN A 186 5.17 -26.11 8.31
N SER A 187 3.86 -26.28 8.09
CA SER A 187 3.04 -25.24 7.46
C SER A 187 2.96 -23.95 8.29
N SER A 188 3.08 -24.01 9.62
CA SER A 188 3.06 -22.82 10.48
C SER A 188 4.32 -21.98 10.25
N HIS A 189 5.47 -22.64 10.07
CA HIS A 189 6.73 -22.00 9.72
C HIS A 189 6.64 -21.30 8.35
N LEU A 190 6.20 -22.02 7.32
CA LEU A 190 6.04 -21.49 5.97
C LEU A 190 5.10 -20.28 5.92
N PHE A 191 3.91 -20.42 6.51
CA PHE A 191 2.89 -19.36 6.53
C PHE A 191 3.40 -18.10 7.23
N SER A 192 4.06 -18.26 8.37
CA SER A 192 4.62 -17.15 9.15
C SER A 192 5.72 -16.40 8.40
N LEU A 193 6.64 -17.13 7.76
CA LEU A 193 7.73 -16.53 6.99
C LEU A 193 7.20 -15.75 5.79
N MET A 194 6.25 -16.33 5.03
CA MET A 194 5.61 -15.65 3.90
C MET A 194 4.92 -14.36 4.34
N TRP A 195 4.10 -14.41 5.40
CA TRP A 195 3.40 -13.23 5.89
C TRP A 195 4.36 -12.13 6.35
N LEU A 196 5.43 -12.50 7.07
CA LEU A 196 6.47 -11.55 7.51
C LEU A 196 7.16 -10.88 6.32
N ILE A 197 7.55 -11.64 5.28
CA ILE A 197 8.14 -11.08 4.06
C ILE A 197 7.17 -10.09 3.41
N ILE A 198 5.89 -10.44 3.29
CA ILE A 198 4.86 -9.59 2.69
C ILE A 198 4.74 -8.27 3.45
N ILE A 199 4.55 -8.31 4.77
CA ILE A 199 4.34 -7.08 5.56
C ILE A 199 5.60 -6.21 5.59
N ILE A 200 6.80 -6.78 5.69
CA ILE A 200 8.06 -6.00 5.67
C ILE A 200 8.23 -5.33 4.30
N MET A 201 8.08 -6.08 3.21
CA MET A 201 8.21 -5.53 1.86
C MET A 201 7.15 -4.47 1.58
N LYS A 202 5.91 -4.65 2.06
CA LYS A 202 4.83 -3.68 1.93
C LYS A 202 5.21 -2.33 2.53
N LYS A 203 5.87 -2.33 3.69
CA LYS A 203 6.33 -1.09 4.35
C LYS A 203 7.40 -0.33 3.57
N SER A 204 8.01 -0.94 2.55
CA SER A 204 8.97 -0.30 1.64
C SER A 204 8.38 0.18 0.31
N LEU A 205 7.09 -0.06 0.08
CA LEU A 205 6.40 0.40 -1.13
C LEU A 205 6.34 1.94 -1.20
N PRO A 206 6.45 2.52 -2.40
CA PRO A 206 6.31 3.97 -2.59
C PRO A 206 4.88 4.47 -2.35
N SER A 207 3.89 3.61 -2.60
CA SER A 207 2.47 3.82 -2.35
C SER A 207 1.89 2.62 -1.62
N ASP A 208 1.06 2.88 -0.61
CA ASP A 208 0.36 1.87 0.18
C ASP A 208 -0.98 1.52 -0.52
N ASP A 209 -0.93 1.25 -1.83
CA ASP A 209 -2.12 0.91 -2.62
C ASP A 209 -2.35 -0.60 -2.69
N LEU A 210 -3.63 -0.96 -2.81
CA LEU A 210 -4.07 -2.35 -2.72
C LEU A 210 -3.58 -3.20 -3.90
N LEU A 211 -3.53 -2.65 -5.12
CA LEU A 211 -3.11 -3.39 -6.30
C LEU A 211 -1.63 -3.75 -6.23
N THR A 212 -0.78 -2.78 -5.92
CA THR A 212 0.66 -3.00 -5.74
C THR A 212 0.95 -3.97 -4.60
N SER A 213 0.22 -3.87 -3.48
CA SER A 213 0.34 -4.81 -2.36
C SER A 213 -0.13 -6.22 -2.75
N PHE A 214 -1.12 -6.35 -3.64
CA PHE A 214 -1.56 -7.64 -4.15
C PHE A 214 -0.53 -8.26 -5.10
N HIS A 215 0.06 -7.48 -6.02
CA HIS A 215 1.16 -7.97 -6.86
C HIS A 215 2.40 -8.34 -6.03
N LEU A 216 2.66 -7.63 -4.93
CA LEU A 216 3.69 -8.01 -3.97
C LEU A 216 3.42 -9.39 -3.37
N LEU A 217 2.19 -9.66 -2.89
CA LEU A 217 1.77 -10.97 -2.42
C LEU A 217 2.05 -12.05 -3.47
N LEU A 218 1.62 -11.84 -4.73
CA LEU A 218 1.87 -12.82 -5.80
C LEU A 218 3.35 -13.06 -6.09
N CYS A 219 4.19 -12.02 -6.01
CA CYS A 219 5.64 -12.14 -6.23
C CYS A 219 6.33 -12.90 -5.09
N VAL A 220 5.96 -12.63 -3.83
CA VAL A 220 6.48 -13.38 -2.67
C VAL A 220 6.05 -14.83 -2.76
N THR A 221 4.79 -15.09 -3.10
CA THR A 221 4.27 -16.45 -3.30
C THR A 221 5.03 -17.19 -4.40
N GLU A 222 5.23 -16.57 -5.57
CA GLU A 222 6.03 -17.18 -6.64
C GLU A 222 7.46 -17.49 -6.18
N TRP A 223 8.08 -16.58 -5.43
CA TRP A 223 9.46 -16.75 -4.99
C TRP A 223 9.61 -17.93 -4.02
N VAL A 224 8.74 -18.00 -3.02
CA VAL A 224 8.72 -19.09 -2.02
C VAL A 224 8.32 -20.42 -2.64
N TYR A 225 7.32 -20.44 -3.53
CA TYR A 225 6.92 -21.66 -4.23
C TYR A 225 8.09 -22.24 -5.06
N LYS A 226 8.80 -21.39 -5.81
CA LYS A 226 9.97 -21.82 -6.59
C LYS A 226 11.11 -22.33 -5.72
N ASP A 227 11.33 -21.74 -4.56
CA ASP A 227 12.32 -22.21 -3.58
C ASP A 227 12.01 -23.65 -3.14
N LEU A 228 10.78 -23.91 -2.69
CA LEU A 228 10.36 -25.24 -2.27
C LEU A 228 10.44 -26.27 -3.41
N CYS A 229 10.06 -25.90 -4.64
CA CYS A 229 10.23 -26.78 -5.80
C CYS A 229 11.71 -27.09 -6.07
N PHE A 230 12.59 -26.09 -5.96
CA PHE A 230 14.01 -26.24 -6.25
C PHE A 230 14.71 -27.17 -5.25
N HIS A 231 14.31 -27.10 -3.97
CA HIS A 231 14.84 -27.94 -2.89
C HIS A 231 14.09 -29.26 -2.71
N GLY A 232 13.23 -29.66 -3.67
CA GLY A 232 12.55 -30.97 -3.64
C GLY A 232 11.60 -31.15 -2.45
N CYS A 233 10.97 -30.07 -2.00
CA CYS A 233 10.10 -30.04 -0.83
C CYS A 233 8.66 -30.42 -1.19
N ASP A 234 8.49 -31.52 -1.91
CA ASP A 234 7.21 -31.94 -2.49
C ASP A 234 6.14 -32.16 -1.41
N ASP A 235 6.54 -32.58 -0.21
CA ASP A 235 5.66 -32.77 0.95
C ASP A 235 4.98 -31.47 1.42
N HIS A 236 5.48 -30.29 1.04
CA HIS A 236 4.83 -29.00 1.35
C HIS A 236 3.98 -28.47 0.20
N ILE A 237 4.08 -29.04 -0.99
CA ILE A 237 3.44 -28.53 -2.20
C ILE A 237 2.18 -29.34 -2.49
N ASN A 238 1.09 -28.65 -2.80
CA ASN A 238 -0.14 -29.31 -3.25
C ASN A 238 0.06 -29.88 -4.66
N GLN A 239 -0.12 -31.18 -4.84
CA GLN A 239 0.06 -31.86 -6.12
C GLN A 239 -0.83 -31.29 -7.25
N GLU A 240 -2.05 -30.85 -6.95
CA GLU A 240 -2.94 -30.23 -7.93
C GLU A 240 -2.33 -28.93 -8.48
N SER A 241 -1.62 -28.18 -7.62
CA SER A 241 -0.91 -26.97 -8.02
C SER A 241 0.21 -27.29 -9.01
N VAL A 242 0.96 -28.37 -8.80
CA VAL A 242 2.05 -28.79 -9.70
C VAL A 242 1.49 -29.08 -11.09
N THR A 243 0.39 -29.83 -11.18
CA THR A 243 -0.27 -30.13 -12.45
C THR A 243 -0.69 -28.84 -13.16
N HIS A 244 -1.38 -27.94 -12.47
CA HIS A 244 -1.85 -26.68 -13.04
C HIS A 244 -0.69 -25.75 -13.47
N MET A 245 0.46 -25.82 -12.79
CA MET A 245 1.68 -25.06 -13.13
C MET A 245 2.43 -25.62 -14.34
N MET A 246 2.24 -26.90 -14.67
CA MET A 246 2.91 -27.62 -15.76
C MET A 246 2.07 -27.73 -17.06
N GLU A 247 0.81 -27.28 -17.06
CA GLU A 247 -0.11 -27.36 -18.21
C GLU A 247 0.38 -26.65 -19.48
N SER A 248 1.42 -25.80 -19.41
CA SER A 248 1.92 -25.03 -20.55
C SER A 248 3.18 -25.65 -21.17
N LYS A 249 3.18 -25.83 -22.50
CA LYS A 249 4.32 -26.34 -23.30
C LYS A 249 5.59 -25.46 -23.22
N ASP A 250 5.49 -24.25 -22.66
CA ASP A 250 6.57 -23.25 -22.58
C ASP A 250 7.28 -23.20 -21.21
N GLY A 251 7.03 -24.16 -20.31
CA GLY A 251 7.64 -24.24 -18.97
C GLY A 251 6.80 -23.61 -17.84
N VAL A 252 7.40 -23.54 -16.63
CA VAL A 252 6.71 -23.16 -15.39
C VAL A 252 6.45 -21.65 -15.32
N ARG A 253 5.20 -21.24 -15.51
CA ARG A 253 4.76 -19.84 -15.46
C ARG A 253 3.99 -19.50 -14.18
N VAL A 254 4.62 -19.68 -13.01
CA VAL A 254 3.96 -19.53 -11.69
C VAL A 254 3.19 -18.22 -11.53
N LEU A 255 3.82 -17.07 -11.80
CA LEU A 255 3.14 -15.78 -11.69
C LEU A 255 1.94 -15.65 -12.65
N GLU A 256 2.01 -16.24 -13.84
CA GLU A 256 0.93 -16.19 -14.82
C GLU A 256 -0.28 -16.98 -14.37
N VAL A 257 -0.03 -18.19 -13.87
CA VAL A 257 -1.03 -19.04 -13.26
C VAL A 257 -1.67 -18.36 -12.07
N LEU A 258 -0.86 -17.79 -11.16
CA LEU A 258 -1.36 -17.03 -10.02
C LEU A 258 -2.23 -15.85 -10.42
N CYS A 259 -1.80 -15.06 -11.41
CA CYS A 259 -2.60 -13.94 -11.91
C CYS A 259 -3.91 -14.42 -12.53
N ARG A 260 -3.92 -15.53 -13.28
CA ARG A 260 -5.13 -16.10 -13.87
C ARG A 260 -6.09 -16.63 -12.81
N SER A 261 -5.59 -17.34 -11.81
CA SER A 261 -6.40 -17.99 -10.77
C SER A 261 -6.96 -17.01 -9.74
N PHE A 262 -6.27 -15.89 -9.50
CA PHE A 262 -6.60 -14.96 -8.41
C PHE A 262 -6.88 -13.53 -8.89
N ASP A 263 -7.22 -13.36 -10.17
CA ASP A 263 -7.59 -12.07 -10.77
C ASP A 263 -6.47 -11.00 -10.68
N GLY A 264 -5.20 -11.41 -10.83
CA GLY A 264 -4.05 -10.52 -10.93
C GLY A 264 -3.88 -9.93 -12.33
N VAL A 265 -3.53 -8.64 -12.41
CA VAL A 265 -3.17 -8.01 -13.69
C VAL A 265 -1.77 -8.45 -14.12
N LEU A 266 -1.69 -9.42 -15.03
CA LEU A 266 -0.44 -10.10 -15.39
C LEU A 266 0.69 -9.18 -15.85
N ILE A 267 0.39 -8.22 -16.73
CA ILE A 267 1.39 -7.32 -17.29
C ILE A 267 1.98 -6.43 -16.18
N ASP A 268 1.12 -5.89 -15.32
CA ASP A 268 1.53 -5.07 -14.18
C ASP A 268 2.32 -5.90 -13.16
N ALA A 269 1.88 -7.13 -12.87
CA ALA A 269 2.60 -8.04 -11.99
C ALA A 269 4.00 -8.38 -12.54
N LYS A 270 4.12 -8.66 -13.84
CA LYS A 270 5.42 -8.90 -14.51
C LYS A 270 6.31 -7.65 -14.44
N HIS A 271 5.74 -6.47 -14.63
CA HIS A 271 6.44 -5.19 -14.51
C HIS A 271 6.92 -4.96 -13.07
N PHE A 272 6.03 -5.09 -12.09
CA PHE A 272 6.32 -4.94 -10.67
C PHE A 272 7.40 -5.91 -10.21
N ARG A 273 7.30 -7.19 -10.59
CA ARG A 273 8.31 -8.22 -10.27
C ARG A 273 9.70 -7.81 -10.76
N THR A 274 9.78 -7.39 -12.02
CA THR A 274 11.04 -7.12 -12.71
C THR A 274 11.69 -5.83 -12.24
N HIS A 275 10.91 -4.76 -12.10
CA HIS A 275 11.42 -3.41 -11.89
C HIS A 275 11.41 -2.96 -10.43
N TRP A 276 10.60 -3.58 -9.58
CA TRP A 276 10.51 -3.23 -8.17
C TRP A 276 10.92 -4.40 -7.28
N PHE A 277 10.20 -5.53 -7.30
CA PHE A 277 10.41 -6.61 -6.34
C PHE A 277 11.84 -7.17 -6.38
N ASN A 278 12.32 -7.58 -7.56
CA ASN A 278 13.66 -8.15 -7.73
C ASN A 278 14.78 -7.16 -7.40
N VAL A 279 14.53 -5.85 -7.60
CA VAL A 279 15.50 -4.79 -7.34
C VAL A 279 15.53 -4.44 -5.84
N LYS A 280 14.37 -4.41 -5.18
CA LYS A 280 14.24 -3.93 -3.80
C LYS A 280 14.40 -5.01 -2.74
N ARG A 281 14.05 -6.26 -3.03
CA ARG A 281 14.11 -7.35 -2.04
C ARG A 281 15.49 -7.50 -1.40
N GLY A 282 16.58 -7.33 -2.16
CA GLY A 282 17.94 -7.39 -1.61
C GLY A 282 18.25 -6.28 -0.59
N THR A 283 17.73 -5.07 -0.83
CA THR A 283 17.92 -3.93 0.10
C THR A 283 16.99 -3.96 1.30
N VAL A 284 15.80 -4.53 1.14
CA VAL A 284 14.76 -4.56 2.19
C VAL A 284 14.90 -5.79 3.09
N LEU A 285 15.38 -6.90 2.53
CA LEU A 285 15.59 -8.19 3.19
C LEU A 285 17.06 -8.63 3.04
N PRO A 286 18.04 -7.82 3.50
CA PRO A 286 19.47 -8.07 3.25
C PRO A 286 20.02 -9.33 3.95
N PHE A 287 19.26 -9.90 4.88
CA PHE A 287 19.60 -11.08 5.67
C PHE A 287 19.08 -12.39 5.06
N LEU A 288 18.31 -12.33 3.98
CA LEU A 288 17.92 -13.52 3.21
C LEU A 288 18.96 -13.79 2.12
N ASP A 289 19.27 -15.05 1.84
CA ASP A 289 20.01 -15.40 0.63
C ASP A 289 19.07 -15.30 -0.58
N HIS A 290 19.38 -14.40 -1.50
CA HIS A 290 18.56 -14.15 -2.70
C HIS A 290 18.94 -15.04 -3.89
N ASN A 291 20.07 -15.73 -3.80
CA ASN A 291 20.55 -16.67 -4.82
C ASN A 291 20.07 -18.09 -4.51
N ASP A 292 20.11 -18.47 -3.24
CA ASP A 292 19.69 -19.79 -2.75
C ASP A 292 18.93 -19.61 -1.43
N LEU A 293 17.63 -19.34 -1.50
CA LEU A 293 16.85 -18.96 -0.33
C LEU A 293 16.82 -20.12 0.68
N ASN A 294 16.58 -21.35 0.22
CA ASN A 294 16.64 -22.58 0.99
C ASN A 294 15.95 -22.42 2.36
N ILE A 295 14.65 -22.15 2.31
CA ILE A 295 13.86 -21.80 3.50
C ILE A 295 13.93 -22.90 4.55
N ILE A 296 13.95 -24.17 4.14
CA ILE A 296 13.91 -25.30 5.07
C ILE A 296 15.15 -25.32 5.96
N GLU A 297 16.35 -25.13 5.40
CA GLU A 297 17.58 -25.15 6.19
C GLU A 297 17.81 -23.85 6.98
N ASN A 298 17.27 -22.72 6.51
CA ASN A 298 17.55 -21.40 7.08
C ASN A 298 16.40 -20.78 7.89
N PHE A 299 15.30 -21.52 8.08
CA PHE A 299 14.06 -20.98 8.62
C PHE A 299 14.24 -20.22 9.94
N ASP A 300 14.90 -20.81 10.95
CA ASP A 300 15.03 -20.19 12.28
C ASP A 300 15.78 -18.85 12.23
N ASN A 301 16.85 -18.80 11.44
CA ASN A 301 17.65 -17.59 11.24
C ASN A 301 16.86 -16.50 10.52
N TYR A 302 16.13 -16.89 9.47
CA TYR A 302 15.26 -15.99 8.72
C TYR A 302 14.11 -15.48 9.57
N LEU A 303 13.42 -16.35 10.30
CA LEU A 303 12.30 -15.98 11.15
C LEU A 303 12.73 -14.99 12.23
N THR A 304 13.87 -15.23 12.86
CA THR A 304 14.44 -14.33 13.87
C THR A 304 14.75 -12.96 13.28
N SER A 305 15.42 -12.93 12.13
CA SER A 305 15.79 -11.69 11.43
C SER A 305 14.57 -10.92 10.94
N LEU A 306 13.60 -11.61 10.33
CA LEU A 306 12.33 -11.04 9.87
C LEU A 306 11.55 -10.41 11.02
N ASN A 307 11.41 -11.12 12.15
CA ASN A 307 10.73 -10.58 13.33
C ASN A 307 11.41 -9.34 13.88
N HIS A 308 12.74 -9.37 13.99
CA HIS A 308 13.51 -8.22 14.46
C HIS A 308 13.35 -7.01 13.52
N THR A 309 13.51 -7.22 12.21
CA THR A 309 13.34 -6.17 11.20
C THR A 309 11.92 -5.61 11.21
N TYR A 310 10.90 -6.46 11.25
CA TYR A 310 9.52 -6.00 11.30
C TYR A 310 9.22 -5.21 12.56
N ASN A 311 9.68 -5.69 13.73
CA ASN A 311 9.49 -4.99 15.00
C ASN A 311 10.08 -3.58 14.98
N ASN A 312 11.29 -3.43 14.43
CA ASN A 312 11.93 -2.11 14.30
C ASN A 312 11.14 -1.18 13.36
N ILE A 313 10.65 -1.69 12.23
CA ILE A 313 9.84 -0.91 11.29
C ILE A 313 8.51 -0.48 11.93
N MET A 314 7.83 -1.41 12.58
CA MET A 314 6.55 -1.18 13.26
C MET A 314 6.67 -0.09 14.32
N LEU A 315 7.67 -0.16 15.20
CA LEU A 315 7.90 0.85 16.23
C LEU A 315 8.35 2.19 15.63
N ALA A 316 9.24 2.18 14.63
CA ALA A 316 9.67 3.41 13.94
C ALA A 316 8.51 4.16 13.28
N LYS A 317 7.51 3.44 12.77
CA LYS A 317 6.32 4.03 12.14
C LYS A 317 5.16 4.28 13.08
N GLY A 318 5.21 3.80 14.34
CA GLY A 318 4.06 3.86 15.26
C GLY A 318 2.83 3.12 14.73
N GLU A 319 3.04 2.03 13.99
CA GLU A 319 1.97 1.24 13.37
C GLU A 319 1.56 0.05 14.24
N LEU A 320 0.38 -0.51 13.98
CA LEU A 320 -0.07 -1.72 14.67
C LEU A 320 0.69 -2.96 14.19
N ASP A 321 0.84 -3.92 15.09
CA ASP A 321 1.54 -5.18 14.83
C ASP A 321 0.70 -6.13 13.96
N GLU A 322 0.95 -6.15 12.66
CA GLU A 322 0.25 -6.98 11.68
C GLU A 322 0.57 -8.48 11.79
N ARG A 323 1.50 -8.89 12.67
CA ARG A 323 1.66 -10.30 13.04
C ARG A 323 0.45 -10.83 13.81
N MET A 324 -0.43 -9.95 14.30
CA MET A 324 -1.71 -10.33 14.91
C MET A 324 -2.59 -11.21 14.00
N PHE A 325 -2.38 -11.16 12.68
CA PHE A 325 -3.11 -12.00 11.73
C PHE A 325 -2.62 -13.45 11.70
N LEU A 326 -1.39 -13.74 12.16
CA LEU A 326 -0.87 -15.11 12.18
C LEU A 326 -1.73 -15.99 13.08
N SER A 327 -2.28 -17.07 12.52
CA SER A 327 -3.07 -18.03 13.28
C SER A 327 -2.20 -18.82 14.26
N THR A 328 -2.68 -18.97 15.49
CA THR A 328 -2.08 -19.88 16.49
C THR A 328 -2.33 -21.34 16.13
N ASP A 329 -3.43 -21.62 15.43
CA ASP A 329 -3.77 -22.93 14.88
C ASP A 329 -3.68 -22.87 13.35
N ILE A 330 -2.61 -23.44 12.82
CA ILE A 330 -2.36 -23.42 11.38
C ILE A 330 -3.34 -24.30 10.61
N GLU A 331 -3.99 -25.29 11.24
CA GLU A 331 -4.97 -26.16 10.56
C GLU A 331 -6.16 -25.36 10.05
N CYS A 332 -6.61 -24.36 10.83
CA CYS A 332 -7.67 -23.44 10.44
C CYS A 332 -7.36 -22.72 9.11
N VAL A 333 -6.09 -22.39 8.83
CA VAL A 333 -5.71 -21.74 7.56
C VAL A 333 -5.99 -22.62 6.34
N PHE A 334 -6.04 -23.95 6.53
CA PHE A 334 -6.36 -24.92 5.48
C PHE A 334 -7.87 -25.18 5.33
N ASP A 335 -8.70 -24.68 6.24
CA ASP A 335 -10.15 -24.73 6.14
C ASP A 335 -10.70 -23.45 5.45
N PRO A 336 -11.37 -23.56 4.28
CA PRO A 336 -12.04 -22.42 3.65
C PRO A 336 -13.00 -21.64 4.56
N ALA A 337 -13.61 -22.28 5.57
CA ALA A 337 -14.50 -21.61 6.51
C ALA A 337 -13.77 -20.53 7.36
N TYR A 338 -12.45 -20.65 7.51
CA TYR A 338 -11.65 -19.69 8.27
C TYR A 338 -11.63 -18.30 7.61
N ASP A 339 -11.76 -18.20 6.28
CA ASP A 339 -11.71 -16.92 5.54
C ASP A 339 -12.70 -15.88 6.08
N SER A 340 -13.90 -16.31 6.48
CA SER A 340 -14.93 -15.44 7.07
C SER A 340 -14.53 -14.90 8.44
N SER A 341 -13.74 -15.66 9.20
CA SER A 341 -13.34 -15.35 10.57
C SER A 341 -11.91 -14.83 10.71
N ALA A 342 -11.12 -14.85 9.64
CA ALA A 342 -9.68 -14.58 9.63
C ALA A 342 -9.29 -13.21 10.19
N VAL A 343 -10.21 -12.25 10.17
CA VAL A 343 -9.98 -10.87 10.64
C VAL A 343 -10.86 -10.50 11.84
N GLU A 344 -11.58 -11.48 12.42
CA GLU A 344 -12.33 -11.29 13.67
C GLU A 344 -11.41 -10.92 14.84
N ILE A 345 -10.11 -11.22 14.74
CA ILE A 345 -9.11 -10.80 15.73
C ILE A 345 -9.08 -9.28 15.95
N LEU A 346 -9.45 -8.49 14.94
CA LEU A 346 -9.53 -7.03 15.07
C LEU A 346 -10.68 -6.58 15.98
N ARG A 347 -11.70 -7.43 16.18
CA ARG A 347 -12.92 -7.15 16.95
C ARG A 347 -12.89 -7.72 18.37
N ARG A 348 -11.89 -8.54 18.71
CA ARG A 348 -11.79 -9.18 20.02
C ARG A 348 -10.91 -8.32 20.94
N GLY A 349 -11.49 -7.85 22.05
CA GLY A 349 -10.73 -7.37 23.19
C GLY A 349 -10.14 -8.55 24.00
N SER A 350 -9.40 -8.24 25.06
CA SER A 350 -8.87 -9.27 25.98
C SER A 350 -9.99 -10.03 26.72
N VAL A 351 -11.15 -9.38 26.91
CA VAL A 351 -12.38 -10.01 27.37
C VAL A 351 -13.18 -10.40 26.13
N GLU A 352 -13.76 -11.61 26.09
CA GLU A 352 -14.53 -12.20 24.97
C GLU A 352 -15.81 -11.42 24.58
N ASN A 353 -15.92 -10.13 24.91
CA ASN A 353 -16.99 -9.26 24.47
C ASN A 353 -16.81 -8.94 22.98
N ARG A 354 -17.78 -9.36 22.17
CA ARG A 354 -17.88 -8.99 20.77
C ARG A 354 -18.31 -7.52 20.68
N PHE A 355 -17.45 -6.66 20.14
CA PHE A 355 -17.85 -5.31 19.80
C PHE A 355 -18.86 -5.36 18.64
N ALA A 356 -20.08 -4.87 18.88
CA ALA A 356 -21.22 -4.98 17.99
C ALA A 356 -21.31 -3.77 17.04
N ASP A 357 -20.38 -3.62 16.11
CA ASP A 357 -20.66 -2.80 14.91
C ASP A 357 -19.86 -3.24 13.67
N ALA A 358 -20.12 -4.48 13.25
CA ALA A 358 -19.38 -5.16 12.18
C ALA A 358 -19.82 -4.75 10.75
N GLU A 359 -21.01 -4.18 10.58
CA GLU A 359 -21.58 -3.87 9.27
C GLU A 359 -21.14 -2.49 8.77
N LEU A 360 -20.98 -1.53 9.67
CA LEU A 360 -20.49 -0.19 9.33
C LEU A 360 -19.03 -0.22 8.85
N LEU A 361 -18.17 -1.08 9.39
CA LEU A 361 -16.75 -1.15 9.00
C LEU A 361 -16.44 -2.09 7.83
N LEU A 362 -17.26 -3.09 7.52
CA LEU A 362 -17.19 -3.73 6.19
C LEU A 362 -17.64 -2.74 5.11
N THR A 363 -18.60 -1.88 5.44
CA THR A 363 -19.06 -0.81 4.55
C THR A 363 -18.14 0.41 4.57
N MET A 364 -17.29 0.62 5.59
CA MET A 364 -16.38 1.78 5.64
C MET A 364 -14.90 1.42 5.43
N SER A 365 -14.36 0.29 5.87
CA SER A 365 -12.94 -0.04 5.65
C SER A 365 -12.65 -0.46 4.20
N THR A 366 -13.60 -1.12 3.53
CA THR A 366 -13.52 -1.34 2.08
C THR A 366 -13.96 -0.09 1.34
N GLN A 367 -15.14 0.46 1.60
CA GLN A 367 -15.65 1.59 0.83
C GLN A 367 -14.84 2.89 1.04
N ASN A 368 -14.38 3.23 2.25
CA ASN A 368 -13.60 4.47 2.51
C ASN A 368 -12.13 4.34 2.03
N CYS A 369 -11.55 3.13 2.02
CA CYS A 369 -10.28 2.89 1.33
C CYS A 369 -10.46 3.03 -0.21
N LEU A 370 -11.57 2.54 -0.75
CA LEU A 370 -11.94 2.65 -2.16
C LEU A 370 -12.42 4.06 -2.57
N GLU A 371 -13.04 4.80 -1.66
CA GLU A 371 -13.53 6.17 -1.82
C GLU A 371 -12.39 7.17 -1.66
N LYS A 372 -11.45 6.99 -0.73
CA LYS A 372 -10.21 7.80 -0.70
C LYS A 372 -9.36 7.59 -1.96
N LEU A 373 -9.36 6.39 -2.54
CA LEU A 373 -8.80 6.13 -3.87
C LEU A 373 -9.56 6.86 -4.99
N ALA A 374 -10.85 7.16 -4.80
CA ALA A 374 -11.68 7.93 -5.73
C ALA A 374 -11.60 9.47 -5.49
N GLU A 375 -11.43 9.92 -4.25
CA GLU A 375 -11.48 11.32 -3.81
C GLU A 375 -10.15 12.08 -3.95
N VAL A 376 -9.00 11.39 -3.96
CA VAL A 376 -7.69 12.01 -4.27
C VAL A 376 -7.68 12.68 -5.66
N LYS A 377 -8.73 12.49 -6.48
CA LYS A 377 -8.95 13.14 -7.78
C LYS A 377 -9.38 14.61 -7.74
N ARG A 378 -9.39 15.31 -6.61
CA ARG A 378 -9.77 16.74 -6.56
C ARG A 378 -8.71 17.67 -5.96
N SER A 379 -7.51 17.69 -6.52
CA SER A 379 -6.79 18.93 -6.92
C SER A 379 -5.58 18.59 -7.82
N PRO A 380 -5.13 19.51 -8.70
CA PRO A 380 -4.58 19.14 -9.99
C PRO A 380 -3.06 18.98 -10.01
N THR A 381 -2.58 18.29 -11.07
CA THR A 381 -1.18 18.15 -11.57
C THR A 381 -0.45 16.82 -11.33
N ARG A 382 -1.04 15.72 -11.82
CA ARG A 382 -0.28 14.66 -12.50
C ARG A 382 -1.23 13.78 -13.31
N SER A 383 -1.18 13.89 -14.64
CA SER A 383 -2.14 13.27 -15.57
C SER A 383 -1.93 11.78 -15.83
N ASP A 384 -0.96 11.12 -15.19
CA ASP A 384 -0.47 9.83 -15.70
C ASP A 384 -0.74 8.60 -14.81
N ALA A 385 -1.46 8.76 -13.70
CA ALA A 385 -1.86 7.62 -12.87
C ALA A 385 -3.29 7.16 -13.22
N LYS A 386 -3.41 6.22 -14.16
CA LYS A 386 -4.64 5.46 -14.39
C LYS A 386 -4.88 4.53 -13.18
N SER A 387 -5.54 5.05 -12.14
CA SER A 387 -5.85 4.30 -10.92
C SER A 387 -7.01 3.32 -11.15
N TYR A 388 -6.80 2.05 -10.79
CA TYR A 388 -7.82 0.99 -10.78
C TYR A 388 -8.77 1.18 -9.59
N VAL A 389 -10.08 1.06 -9.80
CA VAL A 389 -11.12 1.09 -8.76
C VAL A 389 -11.43 -0.35 -8.37
N ILE A 390 -11.09 -0.79 -7.16
CA ILE A 390 -11.47 -2.14 -6.73
C ILE A 390 -12.93 -2.12 -6.24
N SER A 391 -13.83 -2.93 -6.80
CA SER A 391 -15.22 -2.97 -6.29
C SER A 391 -15.28 -3.66 -4.92
N SER A 392 -15.99 -3.08 -3.95
CA SER A 392 -16.20 -3.64 -2.60
C SER A 392 -17.00 -4.94 -2.62
N GLN A 393 -17.85 -5.14 -3.62
CA GLN A 393 -18.65 -6.36 -3.77
C GLN A 393 -17.91 -7.48 -4.51
N GLN A 394 -16.90 -7.14 -5.31
CA GLN A 394 -16.21 -8.10 -6.18
C GLN A 394 -14.73 -8.29 -5.86
N LEU A 395 -14.12 -7.44 -5.02
CA LEU A 395 -12.69 -7.48 -4.67
C LEU A 395 -11.77 -7.62 -5.91
N ARG A 396 -12.14 -6.94 -7.00
CA ARG A 396 -11.49 -6.98 -8.33
C ARG A 396 -11.07 -5.58 -8.77
N PRO A 397 -9.85 -5.39 -9.32
CA PRO A 397 -9.43 -4.12 -9.93
C PRO A 397 -10.26 -3.82 -11.18
N LEU A 398 -11.11 -2.80 -11.12
CA LEU A 398 -11.78 -2.24 -12.29
C LEU A 398 -10.89 -1.15 -12.88
N CYS A 399 -10.57 -1.25 -14.17
CA CYS A 399 -10.06 -0.09 -14.89
C CYS A 399 -11.12 1.04 -14.84
N PRO A 400 -10.74 2.32 -14.67
CA PRO A 400 -11.69 3.44 -14.71
C PRO A 400 -12.39 3.62 -16.07
N ILE A 401 -11.90 2.94 -17.13
CA ILE A 401 -12.60 2.76 -18.41
C ILE A 401 -13.84 1.85 -18.31
N VAL A 402 -14.01 1.17 -17.17
CA VAL A 402 -15.11 0.23 -16.85
C VAL A 402 -16.02 0.82 -15.75
N LEU A 403 -16.09 2.15 -15.60
CA LEU A 403 -17.34 2.74 -15.12
C LEU A 403 -18.37 2.46 -16.22
N PRO A 404 -19.41 1.65 -15.96
CA PRO A 404 -20.31 1.21 -17.00
C PRO A 404 -21.20 2.38 -17.42
N ASP A 405 -20.77 3.13 -18.42
CA ASP A 405 -21.72 3.41 -19.49
C ASP A 405 -21.91 2.09 -20.23
N THR A 406 -22.85 1.28 -19.75
CA THR A 406 -23.31 0.03 -20.38
C THR A 406 -23.79 0.26 -21.82
N ALA A 407 -23.96 1.52 -22.24
CA ALA A 407 -24.29 1.93 -23.60
C ALA A 407 -23.07 2.26 -24.48
N ALA A 408 -21.87 2.43 -23.92
CA ALA A 408 -20.69 2.82 -24.71
C ALA A 408 -20.06 1.60 -25.40
N SER A 409 -19.90 1.69 -26.73
CA SER A 409 -19.22 0.66 -27.53
C SER A 409 -17.73 0.57 -27.16
N SER A 410 -17.09 -0.58 -27.44
CA SER A 410 -15.65 -0.78 -27.20
C SER A 410 -14.80 0.31 -27.88
N ALA A 411 -15.22 0.81 -29.04
CA ALA A 411 -14.58 1.92 -29.75
C ALA A 411 -14.69 3.25 -28.99
N GLN A 412 -15.85 3.55 -28.40
CA GLN A 412 -16.03 4.76 -27.58
C GLN A 412 -15.15 4.74 -26.32
N ARG A 413 -14.92 3.55 -25.73
CA ARG A 413 -14.03 3.38 -24.57
C ARG A 413 -12.54 3.54 -24.91
N LEU A 414 -12.15 3.25 -26.16
CA LEU A 414 -10.77 3.40 -26.67
C LEU A 414 -10.46 4.83 -27.13
N SER A 415 -11.47 5.62 -27.49
CA SER A 415 -11.32 7.00 -28.00
C SER A 415 -10.48 7.96 -27.13
N PRO A 416 -10.43 7.86 -25.78
CA PRO A 416 -9.54 8.71 -24.97
C PRO A 416 -8.07 8.28 -25.04
N LEU A 417 -7.80 7.07 -25.50
CA LEU A 417 -6.45 6.48 -25.61
C LEU A 417 -5.91 6.54 -27.03
N VAL A 418 -6.79 6.39 -28.03
CA VAL A 418 -6.48 6.41 -29.45
C VAL A 418 -7.20 7.63 -30.04
N PRO A 419 -6.49 8.74 -30.31
CA PRO A 419 -7.07 9.84 -31.05
C PRO A 419 -7.51 9.33 -32.43
N ASN A 420 -8.76 9.59 -32.81
CA ASN A 420 -9.30 9.18 -34.11
C ASN A 420 -8.56 9.81 -35.31
N ASP A 421 -7.73 10.82 -35.05
CA ASP A 421 -6.99 11.62 -36.01
C ASP A 421 -5.46 11.48 -35.87
N PHE A 422 -4.98 10.51 -35.10
CA PHE A 422 -3.54 10.30 -34.94
C PHE A 422 -2.88 10.00 -36.28
N LYS A 423 -1.81 10.74 -36.59
CA LYS A 423 -0.96 10.53 -37.75
C LYS A 423 0.48 10.41 -37.30
N LEU A 424 1.20 9.40 -37.82
CA LEU A 424 2.62 9.25 -37.56
C LEU A 424 3.42 10.42 -38.14
N GLU A 425 3.07 10.86 -39.34
CA GLU A 425 3.67 12.02 -39.97
C GLU A 425 3.33 13.30 -39.18
N GLY A 426 4.36 14.04 -38.82
CA GLY A 426 4.25 15.24 -37.98
C GLY A 426 4.06 14.96 -36.49
N SER A 427 4.02 13.69 -36.06
CA SER A 427 3.86 13.29 -34.65
C SER A 427 5.05 13.71 -33.78
N SER A 428 4.85 13.71 -32.46
CA SER A 428 5.95 13.90 -31.52
C SER A 428 6.90 12.71 -31.54
N LEU A 429 6.38 11.51 -31.82
CA LEU A 429 7.15 10.29 -32.02
C LEU A 429 8.15 10.45 -33.16
N GLU A 430 7.69 10.86 -34.34
CA GLU A 430 8.53 11.06 -35.51
C GLU A 430 9.62 12.11 -35.25
N ARG A 431 9.25 13.25 -34.67
CA ARG A 431 10.22 14.30 -34.30
C ARG A 431 11.26 13.79 -33.30
N CYS A 432 10.84 13.02 -32.31
CA CYS A 432 11.78 12.42 -31.35
C CYS A 432 12.70 11.40 -32.03
N CYS A 433 12.18 10.58 -32.93
CA CYS A 433 12.96 9.60 -33.69
C CYS A 433 14.01 10.26 -34.59
N PHE A 434 13.67 11.37 -35.26
CA PHE A 434 14.62 12.14 -36.08
C PHE A 434 15.72 12.84 -35.28
N GLN A 435 15.46 13.14 -34.01
CA GLN A 435 16.48 13.71 -33.12
C GLN A 435 17.48 12.65 -32.62
N MET A 436 17.19 11.35 -32.81
CA MET A 436 18.07 10.26 -32.41
C MET A 436 19.23 10.08 -33.38
N ARG A 437 20.42 9.78 -32.83
CA ARG A 437 21.63 9.49 -33.62
C ARG A 437 21.37 8.37 -34.64
N ASP A 438 20.68 7.31 -34.20
CA ASP A 438 20.14 6.26 -35.05
C ASP A 438 18.62 6.39 -35.11
N ASN A 439 18.07 6.86 -36.23
CA ASN A 439 16.62 7.02 -36.39
C ASN A 439 15.90 5.64 -36.36
N PRO A 440 15.10 5.31 -35.32
CA PRO A 440 14.45 4.01 -35.21
C PRO A 440 13.08 3.95 -35.90
N LEU A 441 12.62 5.04 -36.52
CA LEU A 441 11.25 5.17 -37.03
C LEU A 441 10.86 4.04 -37.99
N SER A 442 11.77 3.65 -38.88
CA SER A 442 11.54 2.54 -39.81
C SER A 442 11.38 1.19 -39.10
N VAL A 443 12.14 0.95 -38.03
CA VAL A 443 12.04 -0.29 -37.23
C VAL A 443 10.73 -0.31 -36.45
N ILE A 444 10.32 0.82 -35.88
CA ILE A 444 9.04 0.97 -35.18
C ILE A 444 7.88 0.73 -36.15
N ALA A 445 7.91 1.37 -37.33
CA ALA A 445 6.89 1.22 -38.37
C ALA A 445 6.80 -0.23 -38.86
N LEU A 446 7.94 -0.87 -39.15
CA LEU A 446 7.98 -2.27 -39.55
C LEU A 446 7.44 -3.20 -38.45
N SER A 447 7.73 -2.91 -37.17
CA SER A 447 7.22 -3.70 -36.05
C SER A 447 5.69 -3.62 -35.95
N ALA A 448 5.12 -2.41 -36.16
CA ALA A 448 3.68 -2.21 -36.19
C ALA A 448 3.03 -2.95 -37.37
N GLU A 449 3.66 -2.88 -38.55
CA GLU A 449 3.21 -3.59 -39.76
C GLU A 449 3.22 -5.10 -39.56
N MET A 450 4.32 -5.66 -39.06
CA MET A 450 4.44 -7.10 -38.77
C MET A 450 3.41 -7.58 -37.73
N MET A 451 3.11 -6.76 -36.72
CA MET A 451 2.09 -7.08 -35.72
C MET A 451 0.69 -7.07 -36.34
N GLY A 452 0.40 -6.10 -37.20
CA GLY A 452 -0.85 -6.02 -37.95
C GLY A 452 -1.05 -7.21 -38.89
N GLU A 453 -0.03 -7.58 -39.67
CA GLU A 453 -0.08 -8.75 -40.57
C GLU A 453 -0.35 -10.05 -39.80
N ARG A 454 0.39 -10.30 -38.70
CA ARG A 454 0.17 -11.48 -37.86
C ARG A 454 -1.24 -11.55 -37.29
N PHE A 455 -1.83 -10.41 -36.95
CA PHE A 455 -3.21 -10.35 -36.49
C PHE A 455 -4.18 -10.78 -37.60
N VAL A 456 -4.04 -10.23 -38.81
CA VAL A 456 -4.87 -10.60 -39.96
C VAL A 456 -4.74 -12.11 -40.25
N GLU A 457 -3.51 -12.62 -40.30
CA GLU A 457 -3.23 -14.04 -40.51
C GLU A 457 -3.89 -14.92 -39.44
N ARG A 458 -3.82 -14.50 -38.16
CA ARG A 458 -4.39 -15.25 -37.05
C ARG A 458 -5.91 -15.26 -37.08
N VAL A 459 -6.55 -14.11 -37.32
CA VAL A 459 -8.02 -14.02 -37.43
C VAL A 459 -8.52 -14.85 -38.61
N ALA A 460 -7.81 -14.81 -39.75
CA ALA A 460 -8.15 -15.66 -40.89
C ALA A 460 -7.99 -17.16 -40.58
N ALA A 461 -6.97 -17.54 -39.82
CA ALA A 461 -6.80 -18.93 -39.37
C ALA A 461 -7.92 -19.37 -38.41
N GLU A 462 -8.32 -18.51 -37.46
CA GLU A 462 -9.43 -18.78 -36.52
C GLU A 462 -10.77 -18.91 -37.24
N PHE A 463 -11.04 -18.06 -38.23
CA PHE A 463 -12.27 -18.14 -39.03
C PHE A 463 -12.41 -19.46 -39.80
N ASN A 464 -11.29 -20.06 -40.21
CA ASN A 464 -11.27 -21.30 -40.97
C ASN A 464 -11.29 -22.56 -40.09
N ASP A 465 -11.04 -22.43 -38.79
CA ASP A 465 -11.03 -23.53 -37.83
C ASP A 465 -12.41 -23.69 -37.17
N ARG A 466 -13.05 -24.86 -37.32
CA ARG A 466 -14.45 -25.08 -36.90
C ARG A 466 -14.60 -25.46 -35.42
N ASP A 467 -13.49 -25.69 -34.71
CA ASP A 467 -13.50 -26.18 -33.32
C ASP A 467 -13.25 -25.08 -32.25
N HIS A 468 -13.03 -23.82 -32.66
CA HIS A 468 -12.80 -22.69 -31.74
C HIS A 468 -13.96 -21.70 -31.73
N ASP A 469 -14.31 -21.19 -30.55
CA ASP A 469 -15.18 -20.01 -30.40
C ASP A 469 -14.48 -18.81 -31.06
N PHE A 470 -14.93 -18.40 -32.25
CA PHE A 470 -14.38 -17.27 -32.99
C PHE A 470 -15.26 -16.03 -32.84
N ASP A 471 -14.63 -14.86 -32.71
CA ASP A 471 -15.35 -13.59 -32.61
C ASP A 471 -15.79 -13.10 -34.00
N VAL A 472 -17.07 -13.30 -34.29
CA VAL A 472 -17.70 -12.89 -35.55
C VAL A 472 -17.52 -11.38 -35.81
N VAL A 473 -17.53 -10.55 -34.77
CA VAL A 473 -17.45 -9.09 -34.91
C VAL A 473 -16.05 -8.66 -35.37
N ILE A 474 -15.00 -9.28 -34.83
CA ILE A 474 -13.62 -9.00 -35.23
C ILE A 474 -13.39 -9.43 -36.68
N SER A 475 -13.90 -10.59 -37.08
CA SER A 475 -13.72 -11.13 -38.43
C SER A 475 -14.41 -10.33 -39.55
N GLN A 476 -15.46 -9.56 -39.22
CA GLN A 476 -16.19 -8.73 -40.18
C GLN A 476 -15.49 -7.41 -40.50
N SER A 477 -14.62 -6.94 -39.60
CA SER A 477 -13.96 -5.62 -39.66
C SER A 477 -12.46 -5.73 -39.39
N VAL A 478 -11.79 -6.76 -39.93
CA VAL A 478 -10.37 -7.06 -39.61
C VAL A 478 -9.44 -5.89 -39.90
N GLU A 479 -9.62 -5.21 -41.04
CA GLU A 479 -8.77 -4.07 -41.41
C GLU A 479 -8.99 -2.85 -40.50
N GLU A 480 -10.23 -2.58 -40.07
CA GLU A 480 -10.52 -1.51 -39.11
C GLU A 480 -9.87 -1.78 -37.75
N HIS A 481 -9.88 -3.06 -37.30
CA HIS A 481 -9.19 -3.46 -36.09
C HIS A 481 -7.67 -3.38 -36.23
N ARG A 482 -7.13 -3.80 -37.38
CA ARG A 482 -5.70 -3.67 -37.69
C ARG A 482 -5.25 -2.21 -37.64
N GLU A 483 -6.01 -1.30 -38.24
CA GLU A 483 -5.74 0.14 -38.22
C GLU A 483 -5.80 0.70 -36.80
N ALA A 484 -6.84 0.34 -36.03
CA ALA A 484 -6.98 0.78 -34.64
C ALA A 484 -5.84 0.28 -33.74
N MET A 485 -5.42 -0.99 -33.88
CA MET A 485 -4.27 -1.55 -33.16
C MET A 485 -2.96 -0.86 -33.54
N THR A 486 -2.75 -0.61 -34.83
CA THR A 486 -1.56 0.08 -35.35
C THR A 486 -1.49 1.50 -34.83
N THR A 487 -2.62 2.21 -34.81
CA THR A 487 -2.73 3.56 -34.26
C THR A 487 -2.45 3.56 -32.75
N LEU A 488 -3.04 2.65 -32.00
CA LEU A 488 -2.79 2.49 -30.56
C LEU A 488 -1.30 2.21 -30.29
N PHE A 489 -0.67 1.36 -31.09
CA PHE A 489 0.76 1.06 -30.99
C PHE A 489 1.61 2.33 -31.08
N PHE A 490 1.41 3.15 -32.13
CA PHE A 490 2.18 4.39 -32.28
C PHE A 490 1.93 5.39 -31.14
N VAL A 491 0.67 5.55 -30.70
CA VAL A 491 0.34 6.44 -29.57
C VAL A 491 1.02 5.98 -28.28
N LEU A 492 1.06 4.68 -28.01
CA LEU A 492 1.73 4.14 -26.83
C LEU A 492 3.25 4.32 -26.90
N ILE A 493 3.87 4.06 -28.05
CA ILE A 493 5.32 4.27 -28.24
C ILE A 493 5.66 5.75 -28.11
N GLU A 494 4.86 6.65 -28.67
CA GLU A 494 5.01 8.09 -28.49
C GLU A 494 5.02 8.47 -27.00
N ARG A 495 4.02 8.02 -26.24
CA ARG A 495 3.93 8.29 -24.81
C ARG A 495 5.11 7.74 -24.03
N ILE A 496 5.55 6.51 -24.32
CA ILE A 496 6.71 5.89 -23.67
C ILE A 496 7.96 6.73 -23.91
N ILE A 497 8.22 7.14 -25.15
CA ILE A 497 9.41 7.92 -25.50
C ILE A 497 9.39 9.30 -24.85
N LEU A 498 8.23 9.96 -24.84
CA LEU A 498 8.09 11.28 -24.20
C LEU A 498 8.29 11.20 -22.68
N GLU A 499 7.73 10.19 -22.01
CA GLU A 499 7.90 10.02 -20.56
C GLU A 499 9.33 9.62 -20.18
N GLU A 500 9.99 8.76 -20.96
CA GLU A 500 11.39 8.43 -20.71
C GLU A 500 12.32 9.64 -20.93
N ARG A 501 12.00 10.51 -21.90
CA ARG A 501 12.73 11.78 -22.10
C ARG A 501 12.59 12.73 -20.92
N LYS A 502 11.39 12.82 -20.31
CA LYS A 502 11.17 13.60 -19.09
C LYS A 502 11.95 13.04 -17.90
N ARG A 503 12.04 11.71 -17.78
CA ARG A 503 12.75 11.03 -16.69
C ARG A 503 14.27 11.16 -16.78
N ASN A 504 14.83 11.14 -17.98
CA ASN A 504 16.29 11.13 -18.20
C ASN A 504 16.69 12.11 -19.33
N PRO A 505 16.75 13.42 -19.07
CA PRO A 505 17.00 14.43 -20.10
C PRO A 505 18.43 14.42 -20.67
N GLU A 506 19.42 13.90 -19.92
CA GLU A 506 20.83 13.90 -20.31
C GLU A 506 21.32 12.59 -20.96
N ARG A 507 20.47 11.55 -21.00
CA ARG A 507 20.88 10.26 -21.55
C ARG A 507 20.82 10.34 -23.08
N ASP A 508 22.00 10.46 -23.70
CA ASP A 508 22.13 10.47 -25.16
C ASP A 508 21.45 9.23 -25.78
N LEU A 509 20.92 9.40 -26.99
CA LEU A 509 19.88 8.56 -27.61
C LEU A 509 20.32 7.12 -27.96
N GLU A 510 21.50 6.70 -27.52
CA GLU A 510 21.96 5.29 -27.51
C GLU A 510 20.97 4.36 -26.78
N ALA A 511 20.19 4.87 -25.82
CA ALA A 511 19.19 4.11 -25.08
C ALA A 511 17.89 3.83 -25.88
N GLY A 512 17.63 4.51 -27.00
CA GLY A 512 16.39 4.32 -27.79
C GLY A 512 16.25 2.88 -28.28
N ARG A 513 17.35 2.29 -28.79
CA ARG A 513 17.39 0.86 -29.15
C ARG A 513 17.18 -0.05 -27.94
N TYR A 514 17.70 0.29 -26.76
CA TYR A 514 17.55 -0.53 -25.55
C TYR A 514 16.11 -0.48 -25.00
N ILE A 515 15.46 0.68 -25.05
CA ILE A 515 14.05 0.84 -24.63
C ILE A 515 13.12 0.08 -25.57
N ILE A 516 13.38 0.15 -26.88
CA ILE A 516 12.58 -0.54 -27.90
C ILE A 516 12.82 -2.06 -27.85
N ARG A 517 14.07 -2.56 -27.81
CA ARG A 517 14.36 -4.02 -27.76
C ARG A 517 13.93 -4.76 -26.49
N LYS A 518 13.72 -4.05 -25.38
CA LYS A 518 13.35 -4.69 -24.10
C LYS A 518 11.84 -4.63 -23.85
N ARG A 519 11.08 -3.89 -24.67
CA ARG A 519 9.64 -3.65 -24.50
C ARG A 519 8.80 -3.97 -25.74
N LEU A 520 9.38 -3.94 -26.94
CA LEU A 520 8.91 -4.67 -28.13
C LEU A 520 9.64 -6.02 -28.18
#